data_AF-A0A949F6P5-F1
#
_entry.id   AF-A0A949F6P5-F1
#
_cell.length_a   1.000
_cell.length_b   1.000
_cell.length_c   1.000
_cell.angle_alpha   90.00
_cell.angle_beta   90.00
_cell.angle_gamma   90.00
#
_symmetry.space_group_name_H-M   'P 1'
#
loop_
_entity.id
_entity.type
_entity.pdbx_description
1 polymer ?
#
loop_
_entity_poly.entity_id
_entity_poly.type
_entity_poly.pdbx_seq_one_letter_code
_entity_poly.pdbx_strand_id
1 'polypeptide(L)'
;MKNLFFLAVFVSVIVLPQTGHAAEDRSFWQKRQKSIVETQTPTSTTSGLALDPQAIEIPEQYGTIIETHRGTNNKLIVHIQDAHANYEGRINSAKIIESLIEDYDLGLILGEGHLNDTDYKFLRDRADTLTMEERREVADGLVRDGYFTSVNYLDLATDHPTKVRGIEERGLYESHRDSLWDIDKFKDPAGEYVDKLIVASDLLKASIYNKDLIELDGKKQAYDNEDIDLLEYYEFLYDNAGGQGVPLYTFPNFQNLIKASELEKKIDLVKVRDGSASDEEMELYNEYTEVTKDLNINALFREEPMLEDVLQDILATNSDQKKLLKVANALSIMKNLLRIKVVPEEYKYFTDNSDDFNPEFWIDFLREKSQEMGLSLDIPASHYIISDNLQRIEKFYGLAAERDRVFVKKTNEHMKNESADLAVLIAGGFHTPALTRLLADSGYSYIVISPKVTTETDEGLYRWALKTKRSLTD
;
A
#
# COMPACT_ATOMS: atom_id res chain seq x y z
N MET A 1 2.11 -5.08 -4.40
CA MET A 1 0.71 -4.59 -4.56
C MET A 1 -0.28 -5.69 -4.95
N LYS A 2 0.11 -6.76 -5.68
CA LYS A 2 -0.77 -7.92 -5.90
C LYS A 2 -0.88 -8.86 -4.68
N ASN A 3 0.09 -8.89 -3.78
CA ASN A 3 0.02 -9.69 -2.54
C ASN A 3 -1.08 -9.23 -1.54
N LEU A 4 -1.66 -8.04 -1.75
CA LEU A 4 -2.86 -7.58 -1.05
C LEU A 4 -4.16 -8.29 -1.52
N PHE A 5 -4.10 -8.95 -2.67
CA PHE A 5 -5.26 -9.58 -3.32
C PHE A 5 -5.74 -10.83 -2.58
N PHE A 6 -4.84 -11.56 -1.90
CA PHE A 6 -5.22 -12.72 -1.11
C PHE A 6 -5.96 -12.35 0.17
N LEU A 7 -5.61 -11.20 0.77
CA LEU A 7 -6.32 -10.74 1.94
C LEU A 7 -7.74 -10.25 1.60
N ALA A 8 -7.95 -9.76 0.37
CA ALA A 8 -9.30 -9.48 -0.10
C ALA A 8 -10.16 -10.75 -0.11
N VAL A 9 -9.64 -11.95 -0.35
CA VAL A 9 -10.41 -13.20 -0.23
C VAL A 9 -10.67 -13.56 1.25
N PHE A 10 -9.70 -13.32 2.13
CA PHE A 10 -9.84 -13.53 3.58
C PHE A 10 -10.84 -12.58 4.26
N VAL A 11 -11.13 -11.41 3.69
CA VAL A 11 -12.05 -10.41 4.28
C VAL A 11 -13.37 -10.27 3.48
N SER A 12 -13.43 -10.71 2.22
CA SER A 12 -14.61 -10.51 1.34
C SER A 12 -15.76 -11.51 1.49
N VAL A 13 -15.77 -12.34 2.55
CA VAL A 13 -16.95 -13.13 2.90
C VAL A 13 -17.75 -12.42 4.00
N ILE A 14 -18.09 -11.15 3.77
CA ILE A 14 -19.03 -10.39 4.58
C ILE A 14 -20.14 -9.87 3.67
N VAL A 15 -21.27 -10.57 3.62
CA VAL A 15 -22.49 -10.09 2.97
C VAL A 15 -23.72 -10.49 3.78
N LEU A 16 -24.39 -9.49 4.37
CA LEU A 16 -25.83 -9.53 4.70
C LEU A 16 -26.65 -9.57 3.39
N PRO A 17 -27.87 -10.16 3.40
CA PRO A 17 -28.34 -11.07 2.37
C PRO A 17 -28.56 -10.41 1.00
N GLN A 18 -27.86 -10.90 -0.02
CA GLN A 18 -28.33 -10.83 -1.40
C GLN A 18 -29.41 -11.90 -1.62
N THR A 19 -30.68 -11.50 -1.66
CA THR A 19 -31.71 -12.30 -2.31
C THR A 19 -31.49 -12.20 -3.82
N GLY A 20 -30.96 -13.24 -4.43
CA GLY A 20 -30.93 -13.36 -5.89
C GLY A 20 -32.35 -13.40 -6.44
N HIS A 21 -32.59 -12.69 -7.55
CA HIS A 21 -33.25 -13.14 -8.77
C HIS A 21 -33.18 -11.98 -9.78
N ALA A 22 -32.60 -12.24 -10.95
CA ALA A 22 -32.61 -11.30 -12.07
C ALA A 22 -34.05 -11.12 -12.57
N ALA A 23 -34.62 -9.93 -12.32
CA ALA A 23 -35.69 -9.34 -13.12
C ALA A 23 -35.70 -7.83 -12.84
N GLU A 24 -35.69 -7.02 -13.90
CA GLU A 24 -35.83 -5.57 -13.84
C GLU A 24 -37.07 -5.18 -13.04
N ASP A 25 -36.90 -4.49 -11.90
CA ASP A 25 -38.03 -3.76 -11.31
C ASP A 25 -37.56 -2.45 -10.66
N ARG A 26 -37.77 -1.35 -11.39
CA ARG A 26 -37.51 0.04 -10.96
C ARG A 26 -38.50 0.54 -9.89
N SER A 27 -39.17 -0.36 -9.16
CA SER A 27 -40.28 -0.03 -8.25
C SER A 27 -39.88 0.10 -6.77
N PHE A 28 -38.70 -0.39 -6.37
CA PHE A 28 -38.24 -0.34 -4.97
C PHE A 28 -37.81 1.09 -4.53
N TRP A 29 -37.17 1.86 -5.42
CA TRP A 29 -36.68 3.21 -5.13
C TRP A 29 -37.78 4.29 -5.07
N GLN A 30 -38.93 4.09 -5.73
CA GLN A 30 -40.06 5.03 -5.68
C GLN A 30 -40.89 4.92 -4.38
N LYS A 31 -40.84 3.77 -3.68
CA LYS A 31 -41.57 3.60 -2.42
C LYS A 31 -40.86 4.25 -1.21
N ARG A 32 -39.53 4.37 -1.22
CA ARG A 32 -38.79 5.13 -0.19
C ARG A 32 -38.92 6.66 -0.35
N GLN A 33 -39.14 7.17 -1.56
CA GLN A 33 -39.35 8.61 -1.80
C GLN A 33 -40.69 9.15 -1.26
N LYS A 34 -41.66 8.29 -0.93
CA LYS A 34 -43.01 8.72 -0.51
C LYS A 34 -43.28 8.67 1.01
N SER A 35 -42.35 8.19 1.82
CA SER A 35 -42.49 8.12 3.29
C SER A 35 -41.58 9.06 4.08
N ILE A 36 -40.89 9.98 3.40
CA ILE A 36 -40.08 11.04 4.04
C ILE A 36 -40.64 12.41 3.61
N VAL A 37 -41.92 12.64 3.92
CA VAL A 37 -42.48 13.99 4.04
C VAL A 37 -43.32 13.99 5.31
N GLU A 38 -42.64 13.96 6.45
CA GLU A 38 -43.21 14.50 7.69
C GLU A 38 -42.11 15.27 8.40
N THR A 39 -42.35 16.56 8.49
CA THR A 39 -41.51 17.61 9.05
C THR A 39 -41.14 17.30 10.50
N GLN A 40 -39.89 16.92 10.72
CA GLN A 40 -39.21 17.13 12.00
C GLN A 40 -37.88 17.81 11.75
N THR A 41 -37.71 18.97 12.38
CA THR A 41 -36.49 19.77 12.43
C THR A 41 -35.30 18.87 12.79
N PRO A 42 -34.17 18.91 12.05
CA PRO A 42 -33.06 18.01 12.33
C PRO A 42 -32.35 18.49 13.61
N THR A 43 -32.59 17.77 14.70
CA THR A 43 -31.73 17.81 15.88
C THR A 43 -30.46 17.02 15.56
N SER A 44 -29.36 17.76 15.47
CA SER A 44 -27.96 17.31 15.45
C SER A 44 -27.70 16.10 16.35
N THR A 45 -27.53 14.92 15.77
CA THR A 45 -27.04 13.72 16.49
C THR A 45 -26.07 12.85 15.69
N THR A 46 -25.73 13.21 14.45
CA THR A 46 -24.82 12.46 13.57
C THR A 46 -23.32 12.71 13.82
N SER A 47 -22.94 13.75 14.59
CA SER A 47 -21.52 14.12 14.76
C SER A 47 -20.70 13.17 15.63
N GLY A 48 -21.33 12.30 16.44
CA GLY A 48 -20.61 11.38 17.34
C GLY A 48 -20.22 10.03 16.69
N LEU A 49 -20.95 9.57 15.68
CA LEU A 49 -20.70 8.30 14.98
C LEU A 49 -19.62 8.43 13.90
N ALA A 50 -19.51 9.61 13.26
CA ALA A 50 -18.57 9.86 12.16
C ALA A 50 -17.09 9.97 12.58
N LEU A 51 -16.77 9.84 13.87
CA LEU A 51 -15.41 9.99 14.42
C LEU A 51 -14.87 8.72 15.08
N ASP A 52 -15.70 7.68 15.20
CA ASP A 52 -15.20 6.37 15.61
C ASP A 52 -14.58 5.66 14.39
N PRO A 53 -13.24 5.44 14.37
CA PRO A 53 -12.61 4.78 13.23
C PRO A 53 -13.12 3.35 13.00
N GLN A 54 -13.71 2.68 14.00
CA GLN A 54 -14.30 1.34 13.85
C GLN A 54 -15.72 1.37 13.26
N ALA A 55 -16.37 2.54 13.22
CA ALA A 55 -17.72 2.68 12.68
C ALA A 55 -17.72 3.09 11.19
N ILE A 56 -16.55 3.34 10.61
CA ILE A 56 -16.44 3.68 9.19
C ILE A 56 -16.50 2.41 8.35
N GLU A 57 -17.49 2.34 7.49
CA GLU A 57 -17.66 1.33 6.46
C GLU A 57 -17.37 1.93 5.07
N ILE A 58 -16.79 1.12 4.19
CA ILE A 58 -16.58 1.43 2.78
C ILE A 58 -17.12 0.30 1.90
N PRO A 59 -17.52 0.57 0.64
CA PRO A 59 -17.95 -0.50 -0.25
C PRO A 59 -16.79 -1.45 -0.59
N GLU A 60 -16.89 -2.71 -0.15
CA GLU A 60 -15.82 -3.72 -0.26
C GLU A 60 -15.37 -4.00 -1.70
N GLN A 61 -16.25 -3.78 -2.68
CA GLN A 61 -15.90 -3.93 -4.09
C GLN A 61 -14.84 -2.92 -4.57
N TYR A 62 -14.66 -1.81 -3.85
CA TYR A 62 -13.73 -0.74 -4.22
C TYR A 62 -12.46 -0.71 -3.36
N GLY A 63 -12.45 -1.30 -2.17
CA GLY A 63 -11.23 -1.35 -1.35
C GLY A 63 -11.43 -2.02 -0.01
N THR A 64 -10.36 -2.02 0.78
CA THR A 64 -10.29 -2.69 2.08
C THR A 64 -9.65 -1.76 3.10
N ILE A 65 -10.20 -1.72 4.31
CA ILE A 65 -9.56 -1.07 5.47
C ILE A 65 -8.47 -2.01 5.96
N ILE A 66 -7.21 -1.58 5.89
CA ILE A 66 -6.02 -2.41 6.18
C ILE A 66 -5.37 -2.09 7.53
N GLU A 67 -5.74 -0.96 8.13
CA GLU A 67 -5.26 -0.52 9.44
C GLU A 67 -6.27 0.42 10.08
N THR A 68 -6.45 0.30 11.40
CA THR A 68 -7.33 1.16 12.21
C THR A 68 -6.61 1.57 13.49
N HIS A 69 -6.72 2.84 13.86
CA HIS A 69 -6.14 3.39 15.08
C HIS A 69 -7.10 4.39 15.75
N ARG A 70 -7.27 4.27 17.06
CA ARG A 70 -8.03 5.22 17.87
C ARG A 70 -7.09 6.19 18.57
N GLY A 71 -7.23 7.47 18.23
CA GLY A 71 -6.47 8.57 18.82
C GLY A 71 -7.11 9.16 20.07
N THR A 72 -6.69 10.37 20.41
CA THR A 72 -7.05 11.08 21.65
C THR A 72 -7.64 12.47 21.44
N ASN A 73 -7.56 13.01 20.21
CA ASN A 73 -7.97 14.39 19.91
C ASN A 73 -9.40 14.51 19.33
N ASN A 74 -10.17 13.41 19.29
CA ASN A 74 -11.50 13.31 18.70
C ASN A 74 -11.60 13.80 17.24
N LYS A 75 -10.56 13.59 16.45
CA LYS A 75 -10.56 13.83 14.99
C LYS A 75 -10.15 12.58 14.25
N LEU A 76 -10.70 12.41 13.05
CA LEU A 76 -10.50 11.23 12.22
C LEU A 76 -9.88 11.59 10.86
N ILE A 77 -8.81 10.89 10.51
CA ILE A 77 -8.22 10.92 9.16
C ILE A 77 -8.46 9.59 8.47
N VAL A 78 -9.14 9.62 7.33
CA VAL A 78 -9.29 8.47 6.44
C VAL A 78 -8.17 8.53 5.39
N HIS A 79 -7.10 7.78 5.60
CA HIS A 79 -5.98 7.74 4.67
C HIS A 79 -6.23 6.73 3.54
N ILE A 80 -6.34 7.19 2.31
CA ILE A 80 -6.47 6.33 1.11
C ILE A 80 -5.12 6.26 0.41
N GLN A 81 -4.61 5.05 0.18
CA GLN A 81 -3.37 4.82 -0.56
C GLN A 81 -3.57 5.10 -2.06
N ASP A 82 -2.88 6.09 -2.62
CA ASP A 82 -2.89 6.38 -4.05
C ASP A 82 -2.05 5.32 -4.79
N ALA A 83 -2.72 4.51 -5.61
CA ALA A 83 -2.08 3.49 -6.44
C ALA A 83 -1.27 4.07 -7.63
N HIS A 84 -1.28 5.40 -7.82
CA HIS A 84 -0.55 6.20 -8.81
C HIS A 84 -0.52 5.64 -10.24
N ALA A 85 -1.11 6.36 -11.19
CA ALA A 85 -1.16 5.94 -12.61
C ALA A 85 -1.83 4.57 -12.85
N ASN A 86 -2.39 3.93 -11.81
CA ASN A 86 -3.26 2.78 -11.95
C ASN A 86 -4.70 3.24 -12.16
N TYR A 87 -5.29 2.89 -13.30
CA TYR A 87 -6.64 3.29 -13.66
C TYR A 87 -7.68 2.75 -12.66
N GLU A 88 -7.66 1.44 -12.38
CA GLU A 88 -8.63 0.80 -11.50
C GLU A 88 -8.54 1.35 -10.07
N GLY A 89 -7.32 1.47 -9.54
CA GLY A 89 -7.09 2.05 -8.22
C GLY A 89 -7.59 3.49 -8.10
N ARG A 90 -7.42 4.31 -9.15
CA ARG A 90 -7.92 5.69 -9.16
C ARG A 90 -9.44 5.77 -9.17
N ILE A 91 -10.11 4.94 -10.00
CA ILE A 91 -11.57 4.86 -10.05
C ILE A 91 -12.13 4.37 -8.71
N ASN A 92 -11.55 3.31 -8.17
CA ASN A 92 -11.96 2.73 -6.90
C ASN A 92 -11.78 3.72 -5.74
N SER A 93 -10.67 4.46 -5.70
CA SER A 93 -10.47 5.56 -4.75
C SER A 93 -11.54 6.63 -4.88
N ALA A 94 -11.92 7.02 -6.10
CA ALA A 94 -12.98 8.01 -6.31
C ALA A 94 -14.33 7.52 -5.78
N LYS A 95 -14.63 6.22 -5.96
CA LYS A 95 -15.85 5.60 -5.43
C LYS A 95 -15.86 5.47 -3.90
N ILE A 96 -14.71 5.20 -3.29
CA ILE A 96 -14.57 5.25 -1.83
C ILE A 96 -14.83 6.67 -1.33
N ILE A 97 -14.22 7.69 -1.95
CA ILE A 97 -14.43 9.09 -1.55
C ILE A 97 -15.90 9.50 -1.73
N GLU A 98 -16.54 9.11 -2.83
CA GLU A 98 -17.98 9.35 -3.08
C GLU A 98 -18.84 8.79 -1.93
N SER A 99 -18.61 7.53 -1.51
CA SER A 99 -19.33 6.95 -0.36
C SER A 99 -19.06 7.71 0.95
N LEU A 100 -17.83 8.17 1.19
CA LEU A 100 -17.51 8.92 2.40
C LEU A 100 -18.19 10.29 2.44
N ILE A 101 -18.39 10.93 1.28
CA ILE A 101 -19.16 12.17 1.16
C ILE A 101 -20.63 11.91 1.48
N GLU A 102 -21.21 10.86 0.90
CA GLU A 102 -22.65 10.56 1.01
C GLU A 102 -23.04 10.06 2.40
N ASP A 103 -22.21 9.21 3.02
CA ASP A 103 -22.56 8.50 4.25
C ASP A 103 -22.07 9.22 5.52
N TYR A 104 -20.98 10.01 5.43
CA TYR A 104 -20.31 10.61 6.58
C TYR A 104 -20.12 12.13 6.48
N ASP A 105 -20.72 12.81 5.49
CA ASP A 105 -20.63 14.26 5.28
C ASP A 105 -19.17 14.75 5.19
N LEU A 106 -18.33 13.99 4.47
CA LEU A 106 -16.92 14.34 4.25
C LEU A 106 -16.78 15.71 3.57
N GLY A 107 -16.21 16.68 4.28
CA GLY A 107 -16.01 18.05 3.78
C GLY A 107 -14.59 18.43 3.35
N LEU A 108 -13.57 17.64 3.74
CA LEU A 108 -12.15 17.98 3.52
C LEU A 108 -11.38 16.82 2.87
N ILE A 109 -10.80 17.10 1.69
CA ILE A 109 -9.92 16.18 0.97
C ILE A 109 -8.52 16.78 0.89
N LEU A 110 -7.52 16.04 1.37
CA LEU A 110 -6.11 16.41 1.39
C LEU A 110 -5.35 15.54 0.39
N GLY A 111 -4.55 16.13 -0.49
CA GLY A 111 -3.98 15.39 -1.63
C GLY A 111 -2.48 15.59 -1.84
N GLU A 112 -1.72 14.51 -1.90
CA GLU A 112 -0.35 14.49 -2.40
C GLU A 112 -0.28 15.02 -3.85
N GLY A 113 0.79 15.76 -4.16
CA GLY A 113 1.03 16.37 -5.47
C GLY A 113 0.22 17.63 -5.73
N HIS A 114 -0.56 18.11 -4.75
CA HIS A 114 -1.30 19.37 -4.85
C HIS A 114 -0.52 20.48 -4.11
N LEU A 115 -0.04 21.47 -4.88
CA LEU A 115 0.70 22.63 -4.35
C LEU A 115 -0.22 23.73 -3.82
N ASN A 116 -1.41 23.86 -4.42
CA ASN A 116 -2.39 24.89 -4.11
C ASN A 116 -3.74 24.26 -3.78
N ASP A 117 -4.54 24.98 -3.01
CA ASP A 117 -5.94 24.65 -2.76
C ASP A 117 -6.75 24.87 -4.03
N THR A 118 -7.60 23.90 -4.38
CA THR A 118 -8.34 23.93 -5.65
C THR A 118 -9.77 23.44 -5.42
N ASP A 119 -10.74 24.14 -6.02
CA ASP A 119 -12.03 23.56 -6.35
C ASP A 119 -12.05 23.27 -7.85
N TYR A 120 -12.34 22.03 -8.24
CA TYR A 120 -12.27 21.62 -9.64
C TYR A 120 -13.48 22.08 -10.46
N LYS A 121 -14.30 23.00 -9.92
CA LYS A 121 -15.55 23.49 -10.52
C LYS A 121 -15.37 23.96 -11.97
N PHE A 122 -14.20 24.50 -12.32
CA PHE A 122 -13.90 24.91 -13.69
C PHE A 122 -13.98 23.78 -14.73
N LEU A 123 -13.82 22.51 -14.31
CA LEU A 123 -13.99 21.33 -15.17
C LEU A 123 -15.47 21.16 -15.52
N ARG A 124 -16.35 21.25 -14.52
CA ARG A 124 -17.81 21.23 -14.72
C ARG A 124 -18.29 22.42 -15.54
N ASP A 125 -17.76 23.61 -15.28
CA ASP A 125 -18.13 24.82 -16.03
C ASP A 125 -17.75 24.71 -17.51
N ARG A 126 -16.67 23.98 -17.84
CA ARG A 126 -16.26 23.69 -19.23
C ARG A 126 -17.02 22.53 -19.86
N ALA A 127 -17.71 21.74 -19.04
CA ALA A 127 -18.48 20.57 -19.44
C ALA A 127 -19.99 20.78 -19.25
N ASP A 128 -20.43 22.04 -19.16
CA ASP A 128 -21.82 22.42 -18.88
C ASP A 128 -22.80 21.99 -19.99
N THR A 129 -22.30 21.80 -21.21
CA THR A 129 -23.06 21.26 -22.34
C THR A 129 -23.13 19.73 -22.37
N LEU A 130 -22.35 19.04 -21.54
CA LEU A 130 -22.29 17.58 -21.52
C LEU A 130 -23.30 17.00 -20.53
N THR A 131 -23.89 15.87 -20.89
CA THR A 131 -24.65 15.03 -19.97
C THR A 131 -23.74 14.39 -18.92
N MET A 132 -24.31 13.89 -17.82
CA MET A 132 -23.54 13.17 -16.80
C MET A 132 -22.84 11.92 -17.35
N GLU A 133 -23.45 11.24 -18.33
CA GLU A 133 -22.86 10.07 -18.98
C GLU A 133 -21.63 10.45 -19.82
N GLU A 134 -21.74 11.51 -20.63
CA GLU A 134 -20.61 12.03 -21.42
C GLU A 134 -19.49 12.56 -20.52
N ARG A 135 -19.83 13.24 -19.41
CA ARG A 135 -18.86 13.68 -18.40
C ARG A 135 -18.07 12.49 -17.82
N ARG A 136 -18.75 11.38 -17.52
CA ARG A 136 -18.13 10.14 -17.02
C ARG A 136 -17.22 9.52 -18.06
N GLU A 137 -17.63 9.46 -19.33
CA GLU A 137 -16.81 8.92 -20.42
C GLU A 137 -15.53 9.75 -20.62
N VAL A 138 -15.66 11.08 -20.62
CA VAL A 138 -14.51 12.00 -20.73
C VAL A 138 -13.57 11.85 -19.52
N ALA A 139 -14.12 11.83 -18.30
CA ALA A 139 -13.34 11.64 -17.08
C ALA A 139 -12.60 10.30 -17.08
N ASP A 140 -13.25 9.22 -17.55
CA ASP A 140 -12.67 7.89 -17.66
C ASP A 140 -11.43 7.88 -18.57
N GLY A 141 -11.57 8.45 -19.77
CA GLY A 141 -10.45 8.59 -20.71
C GLY A 141 -9.27 9.35 -20.11
N LEU A 142 -9.54 10.47 -19.42
CA LEU A 142 -8.49 11.28 -18.79
C LEU A 142 -7.81 10.58 -17.61
N VAL A 143 -8.49 9.68 -16.89
CA VAL A 143 -7.85 8.85 -15.87
C VAL A 143 -6.95 7.79 -16.51
N ARG A 144 -7.41 7.14 -17.59
CA ARG A 144 -6.61 6.15 -18.35
C ARG A 144 -5.34 6.76 -18.91
N ASP A 145 -5.43 7.97 -19.44
CA ASP A 145 -4.30 8.72 -19.98
C ASP A 145 -3.39 9.32 -18.90
N GLY A 146 -3.73 9.14 -17.61
CA GLY A 146 -2.96 9.60 -16.46
C GLY A 146 -3.14 11.08 -16.09
N TYR A 147 -3.85 11.87 -16.91
CA TYR A 147 -4.11 13.29 -16.66
C TYR A 147 -4.96 13.54 -15.43
N PHE A 148 -5.94 12.69 -15.14
CA PHE A 148 -6.86 12.86 -14.01
C PHE A 148 -6.52 11.96 -12.84
N THR A 149 -6.50 12.55 -11.65
CA THR A 149 -6.52 11.84 -10.36
C THR A 149 -7.94 11.43 -9.99
N SER A 150 -8.09 10.64 -8.92
CA SER A 150 -9.38 10.25 -8.35
C SER A 150 -10.29 11.43 -8.05
N VAL A 151 -9.73 12.56 -7.59
CA VAL A 151 -10.55 13.73 -7.25
C VAL A 151 -10.98 14.51 -8.49
N ASN A 152 -10.15 14.56 -9.53
CA ASN A 152 -10.56 15.16 -10.82
C ASN A 152 -11.70 14.36 -11.44
N TYR A 153 -11.58 13.02 -11.40
CA TYR A 153 -12.66 12.13 -11.83
C TYR A 153 -13.93 12.40 -11.03
N LEU A 154 -13.84 12.40 -9.69
CA LEU A 154 -15.00 12.63 -8.83
C LEU A 154 -15.70 13.96 -9.14
N ASP A 155 -14.96 15.06 -9.31
CA ASP A 155 -15.55 16.37 -9.62
C ASP A 155 -16.28 16.39 -10.96
N LEU A 156 -15.64 15.83 -12.00
CA LEU A 156 -16.21 15.84 -13.34
C LEU A 156 -17.31 14.79 -13.50
N ALA A 157 -17.21 13.63 -12.86
CA ALA A 157 -18.13 12.49 -13.03
C ALA A 157 -19.33 12.50 -12.06
N THR A 158 -19.40 13.47 -11.15
CA THR A 158 -20.47 13.66 -10.15
C THR A 158 -20.79 15.15 -9.94
N ASP A 159 -21.79 15.47 -9.13
CA ASP A 159 -22.09 16.85 -8.74
C ASP A 159 -21.68 17.18 -7.30
N HIS A 160 -20.89 16.30 -6.67
CA HIS A 160 -20.35 16.53 -5.33
C HIS A 160 -19.31 17.66 -5.36
N PRO A 161 -19.36 18.61 -4.42
CA PRO A 161 -18.35 19.66 -4.33
C PRO A 161 -17.02 19.06 -3.88
N THR A 162 -16.04 18.99 -4.79
CA THR A 162 -14.70 18.50 -4.43
C THR A 162 -13.77 19.68 -4.20
N LYS A 163 -13.46 19.93 -2.92
CA LYS A 163 -12.40 20.86 -2.52
C LYS A 163 -11.19 20.06 -2.12
N VAL A 164 -10.09 20.24 -2.84
CA VAL A 164 -8.81 19.61 -2.48
C VAL A 164 -7.90 20.65 -1.87
N ARG A 165 -7.30 20.26 -0.75
CA ARG A 165 -6.29 21.01 -0.05
C ARG A 165 -4.92 20.40 -0.28
N GLY A 166 -4.01 21.28 -0.70
CA GLY A 166 -2.66 20.87 -1.05
C GLY A 166 -1.82 20.62 0.18
N ILE A 167 -1.18 19.45 0.24
CA ILE A 167 -0.28 19.07 1.33
C ILE A 167 1.21 19.10 0.92
N GLU A 168 1.53 19.59 -0.27
CA GLU A 168 2.92 19.72 -0.75
C GLU A 168 3.59 21.04 -0.37
N GLU A 169 4.92 21.05 -0.28
CA GLU A 169 5.74 22.26 -0.32
C GLU A 169 6.49 22.32 -1.65
N ARG A 170 6.47 23.48 -2.33
CA ARG A 170 6.95 23.63 -3.71
C ARG A 170 8.42 23.27 -3.85
N GLY A 171 9.28 23.78 -2.97
CA GLY A 171 10.72 23.52 -3.02
C GLY A 171 11.08 22.04 -2.87
N LEU A 172 10.46 21.35 -1.92
CA LEU A 172 10.62 19.91 -1.72
C LEU A 172 10.06 19.09 -2.89
N TYR A 173 8.88 19.45 -3.39
CA TYR A 173 8.26 18.77 -4.51
C TYR A 173 9.12 18.85 -5.78
N GLU A 174 9.60 20.06 -6.11
CA GLU A 174 10.48 20.29 -7.26
C GLU A 174 11.82 19.57 -7.08
N SER A 175 12.42 19.62 -5.89
CA SER A 175 13.67 18.92 -5.58
C SER A 175 13.53 17.40 -5.70
N HIS A 176 12.40 16.84 -5.24
CA HIS A 176 12.10 15.41 -5.31
C HIS A 176 11.94 14.98 -6.77
N ARG A 177 11.16 15.72 -7.56
CA ARG A 177 11.02 15.52 -9.00
C ARG A 177 12.38 15.58 -9.72
N ASP A 178 13.21 16.58 -9.43
CA ASP A 178 14.50 16.77 -10.09
C ASP A 178 15.49 15.65 -9.73
N SER A 179 15.41 15.09 -8.53
CA SER A 179 16.20 13.91 -8.15
C SER A 179 15.82 12.64 -8.95
N LEU A 180 14.55 12.51 -9.35
CA LEU A 180 14.14 11.43 -10.27
C LEU A 180 14.78 11.59 -11.66
N TRP A 181 14.83 12.81 -12.18
CA TRP A 181 15.53 13.11 -13.44
C TRP A 181 17.03 12.82 -13.36
N ASP A 182 17.64 13.00 -12.19
CA ASP A 182 19.03 12.62 -11.96
C ASP A 182 19.24 11.11 -11.99
N ILE A 183 18.34 10.33 -11.38
CA ILE A 183 18.37 8.85 -11.40
C ILE A 183 18.22 8.32 -12.83
N ASP A 184 17.33 8.89 -13.63
CA ASP A 184 17.09 8.44 -15.01
C ASP A 184 18.31 8.56 -15.93
N LYS A 185 19.31 9.38 -15.58
CA LYS A 185 20.55 9.52 -16.37
C LYS A 185 21.41 8.26 -16.34
N PHE A 186 21.27 7.41 -15.32
CA PHE A 186 22.14 6.26 -15.12
C PHE A 186 21.40 4.97 -14.73
N LYS A 187 20.09 5.01 -14.45
CA LYS A 187 19.33 3.84 -13.96
C LYS A 187 19.44 2.60 -14.84
N ASP A 188 19.50 2.76 -16.16
CA ASP A 188 19.51 1.62 -17.09
C ASP A 188 20.87 0.91 -17.07
N PRO A 189 22.03 1.57 -17.28
CA PRO A 189 23.33 0.92 -17.13
C PRO A 189 23.61 0.46 -15.68
N ALA A 190 23.08 1.16 -14.67
CA ALA A 190 23.17 0.70 -13.28
C ALA A 190 22.32 -0.54 -13.02
N GLY A 191 21.12 -0.63 -13.61
CA GLY A 191 20.24 -1.79 -13.52
C GLY A 191 20.89 -3.02 -14.16
N GLU A 192 21.44 -2.89 -15.37
CA GLU A 192 22.18 -3.97 -16.03
C GLU A 192 23.39 -4.44 -15.20
N TYR A 193 24.08 -3.50 -14.53
CA TYR A 193 25.17 -3.82 -13.62
C TYR A 193 24.68 -4.64 -12.41
N VAL A 194 23.61 -4.19 -11.75
CA VAL A 194 23.04 -4.89 -10.58
C VAL A 194 22.51 -6.27 -10.98
N ASP A 195 21.86 -6.39 -12.15
CA ASP A 195 21.35 -7.67 -12.65
C ASP A 195 22.45 -8.70 -12.86
N LYS A 196 23.64 -8.29 -13.35
CA LYS A 196 24.80 -9.20 -13.45
C LYS A 196 25.26 -9.70 -12.08
N LEU A 197 25.27 -8.83 -11.08
CA LEU A 197 25.65 -9.21 -9.71
C LEU A 197 24.60 -10.12 -9.06
N ILE A 198 23.31 -9.89 -9.32
CA ILE A 198 22.22 -10.78 -8.87
C ILE A 198 22.43 -12.17 -9.46
N VAL A 199 22.63 -12.28 -10.78
CA VAL A 199 22.88 -13.57 -11.44
C VAL A 199 24.11 -14.27 -10.84
N ALA A 200 25.21 -13.54 -10.59
CA ALA A 200 26.39 -14.12 -9.96
C ALA A 200 26.12 -14.60 -8.53
N SER A 201 25.40 -13.79 -7.73
CA SER A 201 24.97 -14.13 -6.37
C SER A 201 24.11 -15.40 -6.36
N ASP A 202 23.10 -15.48 -7.24
CA ASP A 202 22.19 -16.63 -7.34
C ASP A 202 22.91 -17.92 -7.71
N LEU A 203 23.88 -17.86 -8.64
CA LEU A 203 24.71 -19.01 -8.99
C LEU A 203 25.57 -19.49 -7.80
N LEU A 204 26.03 -18.57 -6.95
CA LEU A 204 26.81 -18.91 -5.76
C LEU A 204 25.95 -19.50 -4.63
N LYS A 205 24.64 -19.16 -4.55
CA LYS A 205 23.73 -19.74 -3.54
C LYS A 205 23.79 -21.26 -3.55
N ALA A 206 23.78 -21.88 -4.73
CA ALA A 206 23.81 -23.34 -4.89
C ALA A 206 25.05 -24.02 -4.26
N SER A 207 26.15 -23.29 -4.08
CA SER A 207 27.39 -23.81 -3.49
C SER A 207 27.65 -23.32 -2.06
N ILE A 208 27.14 -22.15 -1.69
CA ILE A 208 27.37 -21.50 -0.38
C ILE A 208 26.27 -21.82 0.63
N TYR A 209 25.00 -21.79 0.21
CA TYR A 209 23.88 -22.02 1.10
C TYR A 209 23.83 -23.49 1.54
N ASN A 210 23.43 -23.68 2.79
CA ASN A 210 23.04 -25.00 3.27
C ASN A 210 21.62 -25.33 2.78
N LYS A 211 21.16 -26.56 3.04
CA LYS A 211 19.86 -27.04 2.58
C LYS A 211 18.71 -26.15 3.04
N ASP A 212 18.72 -25.71 4.29
CA ASP A 212 17.62 -24.95 4.88
C ASP A 212 17.56 -23.52 4.30
N LEU A 213 18.71 -22.90 4.04
CA LEU A 213 18.79 -21.61 3.33
C LEU A 213 18.34 -21.72 1.86
N ILE A 214 18.66 -22.82 1.17
CA ILE A 214 18.15 -23.08 -0.19
C ILE A 214 16.63 -23.22 -0.19
N GLU A 215 16.07 -23.89 0.82
CA GLU A 215 14.61 -24.06 0.95
C GLU A 215 13.91 -22.72 1.23
N LEU A 216 14.42 -21.92 2.17
CA LEU A 216 13.91 -20.58 2.46
C LEU A 216 13.99 -19.65 1.23
N ASP A 217 15.15 -19.60 0.56
CA ASP A 217 15.34 -18.79 -0.65
C ASP A 217 14.41 -19.25 -1.79
N GLY A 218 14.25 -20.56 -1.99
CA GLY A 218 13.35 -21.12 -3.00
C GLY A 218 11.87 -20.80 -2.72
N LYS A 219 11.43 -20.87 -1.46
CA LYS A 219 10.06 -20.48 -1.08
C LYS A 219 9.82 -18.99 -1.25
N LYS A 220 10.81 -18.15 -0.93
CA LYS A 220 10.74 -16.71 -1.19
C LYS A 220 10.63 -16.42 -2.69
N GLN A 221 11.49 -17.03 -3.52
CA GLN A 221 11.41 -16.85 -4.97
C GLN A 221 10.07 -17.30 -5.55
N ALA A 222 9.51 -18.42 -5.08
CA ALA A 222 8.20 -18.87 -5.51
C ALA A 222 7.10 -17.87 -5.14
N TYR A 223 7.19 -17.25 -3.96
CA TYR A 223 6.25 -16.19 -3.55
C TYR A 223 6.41 -14.93 -4.40
N ASP A 224 7.66 -14.47 -4.61
CA ASP A 224 7.97 -13.29 -5.41
C ASP A 224 7.56 -13.45 -6.89
N ASN A 225 7.62 -14.68 -7.41
CA ASN A 225 7.19 -15.03 -8.78
C ASN A 225 5.69 -15.33 -8.90
N GLU A 226 4.92 -15.24 -7.81
CA GLU A 226 3.49 -15.59 -7.76
C GLU A 226 3.20 -17.08 -8.06
N ASP A 227 4.19 -17.97 -7.88
CA ASP A 227 4.02 -19.43 -8.01
C ASP A 227 3.32 -20.05 -6.79
N ILE A 228 3.44 -19.40 -5.62
CA ILE A 228 2.72 -19.71 -4.40
C ILE A 228 2.04 -18.44 -3.86
N ASP A 229 0.97 -18.60 -3.12
CA ASP A 229 0.26 -17.47 -2.53
C ASP A 229 0.86 -17.00 -1.19
N LEU A 230 0.34 -15.86 -0.70
CA LEU A 230 0.76 -15.26 0.56
C LEU A 230 0.58 -16.21 1.73
N LEU A 231 -0.54 -16.91 1.80
CA LEU A 231 -0.83 -17.79 2.92
C LEU A 231 0.13 -18.97 2.95
N GLU A 232 0.41 -19.59 1.80
CA GLU A 232 1.38 -20.68 1.71
C GLU A 232 2.78 -20.24 2.14
N TYR A 233 3.23 -19.04 1.71
CA TYR A 233 4.52 -18.52 2.11
C TYR A 233 4.57 -18.20 3.62
N TYR A 234 3.51 -17.61 4.17
CA TYR A 234 3.46 -17.22 5.57
C TYR A 234 3.29 -18.41 6.51
N GLU A 235 2.52 -19.44 6.12
CA GLU A 235 2.47 -20.74 6.80
C GLU A 235 3.88 -21.36 6.84
N PHE A 236 4.61 -21.34 5.71
CA PHE A 236 5.99 -21.83 5.66
C PHE A 236 6.94 -21.06 6.61
N LEU A 237 6.91 -19.73 6.63
CA LEU A 237 7.73 -18.94 7.54
C LEU A 237 7.38 -19.21 9.01
N TYR A 238 6.08 -19.26 9.33
CA TYR A 238 5.58 -19.48 10.68
C TYR A 238 6.00 -20.86 11.22
N ASP A 239 5.82 -21.92 10.43
CA ASP A 239 6.18 -23.28 10.81
C ASP A 239 7.69 -23.46 10.96
N ASN A 240 8.49 -22.91 10.04
CA ASN A 240 9.94 -22.97 10.14
C ASN A 240 10.45 -22.20 11.36
N ALA A 241 9.90 -21.01 11.63
CA ALA A 241 10.27 -20.22 12.80
C ALA A 241 9.91 -20.97 14.10
N GLY A 242 8.71 -21.55 14.18
CA GLY A 242 8.31 -22.39 15.30
C GLY A 242 9.22 -23.61 15.50
N GLY A 243 9.59 -24.29 14.42
CA GLY A 243 10.52 -25.43 14.43
C GLY A 243 11.92 -25.07 14.92
N GLN A 244 12.38 -23.83 14.70
CA GLN A 244 13.65 -23.30 15.19
C GLN A 244 13.56 -22.69 16.61
N GLY A 245 12.37 -22.72 17.24
CA GLY A 245 12.16 -22.19 18.59
C GLY A 245 12.06 -20.67 18.67
N VAL A 246 11.75 -20.00 17.55
CA VAL A 246 11.46 -18.56 17.52
C VAL A 246 10.20 -18.29 18.35
N PRO A 247 10.20 -17.30 19.26
CA PRO A 247 9.03 -16.97 20.06
C PRO A 247 7.92 -16.32 19.21
N LEU A 248 7.03 -17.12 18.61
CA LEU A 248 6.01 -16.63 17.66
C LEU A 248 5.05 -15.58 18.23
N TYR A 249 4.95 -15.44 19.57
CA TYR A 249 4.20 -14.36 20.21
C TYR A 249 4.74 -12.96 19.92
N THR A 250 5.97 -12.84 19.40
CA THR A 250 6.54 -11.56 18.94
C THR A 250 6.06 -11.17 17.54
N PHE A 251 5.33 -12.06 16.86
CA PHE A 251 4.75 -11.86 15.53
C PHE A 251 3.22 -12.07 15.58
N PRO A 252 2.49 -11.23 16.34
CA PRO A 252 1.08 -11.43 16.60
C PRO A 252 0.21 -11.41 15.33
N ASN A 253 0.58 -10.66 14.30
CA ASN A 253 -0.21 -10.63 13.07
C ASN A 253 -0.02 -11.91 12.25
N PHE A 254 1.17 -12.50 12.23
CA PHE A 254 1.35 -13.86 11.71
C PHE A 254 0.49 -14.86 12.49
N GLN A 255 0.54 -14.84 13.82
CA GLN A 255 -0.29 -15.74 14.64
C GLN A 255 -1.77 -15.60 14.32
N ASN A 256 -2.26 -14.37 14.21
CA ASN A 256 -3.66 -14.09 13.90
C ASN A 256 -4.02 -14.55 12.48
N LEU A 257 -3.18 -14.31 11.47
CA LEU A 257 -3.43 -14.78 10.10
C LEU A 257 -3.54 -16.31 10.03
N ILE A 258 -2.56 -17.02 10.61
CA ILE A 258 -2.53 -18.49 10.60
C ILE A 258 -3.74 -19.05 11.35
N LYS A 259 -4.04 -18.51 12.54
CA LYS A 259 -5.22 -18.91 13.31
C LYS A 259 -6.53 -18.63 12.57
N ALA A 260 -6.65 -17.48 11.90
CA ALA A 260 -7.82 -17.15 11.09
C ALA A 260 -8.00 -18.16 9.94
N SER A 261 -6.92 -18.51 9.23
CA SER A 261 -6.94 -19.54 8.18
C SER A 261 -7.39 -20.91 8.70
N GLU A 262 -6.87 -21.34 9.85
CA GLU A 262 -7.25 -22.61 10.48
C GLU A 262 -8.73 -22.65 10.90
N LEU A 263 -9.27 -21.52 11.38
CA LEU A 263 -10.67 -21.39 11.76
C LEU A 263 -11.57 -21.37 10.52
N GLU A 264 -11.21 -20.59 9.50
CA GLU A 264 -11.97 -20.47 8.25
C GLU A 264 -12.17 -21.85 7.58
N LYS A 265 -11.12 -22.68 7.55
CA LYS A 265 -11.18 -24.06 7.04
C LYS A 265 -12.21 -24.95 7.76
N LYS A 266 -12.67 -24.57 8.96
CA LYS A 266 -13.64 -25.32 9.80
C LYS A 266 -15.04 -24.70 9.79
N ILE A 267 -15.22 -23.51 9.23
CA ILE A 267 -16.48 -22.76 9.25
C ILE A 267 -17.19 -22.89 7.90
N ASP A 268 -18.49 -23.23 7.92
CA ASP A 268 -19.35 -23.09 6.75
C ASP A 268 -19.96 -21.67 6.73
N LEU A 269 -19.30 -20.76 6.01
CA LEU A 269 -19.72 -19.36 5.92
C LEU A 269 -21.11 -19.19 5.28
N VAL A 270 -21.58 -20.17 4.49
CA VAL A 270 -22.94 -20.14 3.93
C VAL A 270 -23.97 -20.33 5.03
N LYS A 271 -23.74 -21.29 5.93
CA LYS A 271 -24.62 -21.54 7.08
C LYS A 271 -24.63 -20.40 8.08
N VAL A 272 -23.47 -19.78 8.32
CA VAL A 272 -23.38 -18.58 9.18
C VAL A 272 -24.23 -17.46 8.57
N ARG A 273 -24.08 -17.22 7.26
CA ARG A 273 -24.79 -16.16 6.54
C ARG A 273 -26.31 -16.37 6.50
N ASP A 274 -26.78 -17.59 6.30
CA ASP A 274 -28.21 -17.88 6.21
C ASP A 274 -28.89 -18.19 7.56
N GLY A 275 -28.12 -18.16 8.66
CA GLY A 275 -28.59 -18.40 10.02
C GLY A 275 -28.87 -19.86 10.34
N SER A 276 -28.36 -20.81 9.54
CA SER A 276 -28.49 -22.26 9.77
C SER A 276 -27.27 -22.90 10.45
N ALA A 277 -26.25 -22.12 10.80
CA ALA A 277 -25.09 -22.58 11.55
C ALA A 277 -25.49 -23.11 12.94
N SER A 278 -24.85 -24.20 13.35
CA SER A 278 -24.94 -24.72 14.72
C SER A 278 -24.27 -23.80 15.73
N ASP A 279 -24.58 -23.97 17.03
CA ASP A 279 -23.93 -23.20 18.11
C ASP A 279 -22.40 -23.37 18.09
N GLU A 280 -21.89 -24.57 17.76
CA GLU A 280 -20.45 -24.85 17.63
C GLU A 280 -19.83 -24.11 16.42
N GLU A 281 -20.51 -24.08 15.28
CA GLU A 281 -20.07 -23.33 14.09
C GLU A 281 -20.08 -21.82 14.36
N MET A 282 -21.07 -21.32 15.10
CA MET A 282 -21.15 -19.92 15.52
C MET A 282 -20.05 -19.55 16.52
N GLU A 283 -19.65 -20.45 17.42
CA GLU A 283 -18.52 -20.23 18.33
C GLU A 283 -17.20 -20.10 17.56
N LEU A 284 -16.95 -20.99 16.60
CA LEU A 284 -15.78 -20.90 15.71
C LEU A 284 -15.81 -19.61 14.88
N TYR A 285 -16.97 -19.22 14.36
CA TYR A 285 -17.13 -17.98 13.62
C TYR A 285 -16.85 -16.75 14.49
N ASN A 286 -17.36 -16.72 15.72
CA ASN A 286 -17.07 -15.62 16.65
C ASN A 286 -15.57 -15.52 16.95
N GLU A 287 -14.89 -16.64 17.16
CA GLU A 287 -13.43 -16.66 17.34
C GLU A 287 -12.69 -16.16 16.09
N TYR A 288 -13.12 -16.59 14.90
CA TYR A 288 -12.59 -16.10 13.62
C TYR A 288 -12.77 -14.58 13.49
N THR A 289 -13.94 -14.04 13.82
CA THR A 289 -14.21 -12.60 13.76
C THR A 289 -13.36 -11.80 14.75
N GLU A 290 -13.10 -12.31 15.96
CA GLU A 290 -12.26 -11.62 16.92
C GLU A 290 -10.79 -11.62 16.50
N VAL A 291 -10.27 -12.73 15.98
CA VAL A 291 -8.88 -12.82 15.49
C VAL A 291 -8.65 -11.93 14.26
N THR A 292 -9.60 -11.92 13.33
CA THR A 292 -9.51 -11.08 12.11
C THR A 292 -9.68 -9.60 12.40
N LYS A 293 -10.49 -9.23 13.41
CA LYS A 293 -10.64 -7.85 13.86
C LYS A 293 -9.35 -7.25 14.42
N ASP A 294 -8.54 -8.05 15.10
CA ASP A 294 -7.25 -7.64 15.65
C ASP A 294 -6.10 -7.73 14.62
N LEU A 295 -6.35 -8.25 13.43
CA LEU A 295 -5.35 -8.38 12.38
C LEU A 295 -5.08 -7.03 11.72
N ASN A 296 -3.83 -6.57 11.81
CA ASN A 296 -3.35 -5.35 11.16
C ASN A 296 -2.41 -5.71 10.00
N ILE A 297 -2.83 -5.38 8.79
CA ILE A 297 -2.19 -5.84 7.56
C ILE A 297 -0.89 -5.11 7.27
N ASN A 298 -0.84 -3.81 7.58
CA ASN A 298 0.41 -3.07 7.52
C ASN A 298 1.41 -3.56 8.57
N ALA A 299 0.95 -3.98 9.74
CA ALA A 299 1.81 -4.60 10.75
C ALA A 299 2.29 -5.98 10.33
N LEU A 300 1.42 -6.77 9.69
CA LEU A 300 1.74 -8.07 9.11
C LEU A 300 2.89 -7.95 8.08
N PHE A 301 2.80 -7.00 7.14
CA PHE A 301 3.89 -6.78 6.16
C PHE A 301 5.19 -6.24 6.78
N ARG A 302 5.13 -5.62 7.96
CA ARG A 302 6.32 -5.28 8.74
C ARG A 302 6.91 -6.49 9.45
N GLU A 303 6.07 -7.41 9.90
CA GLU A 303 6.48 -8.65 10.56
C GLU A 303 7.16 -9.62 9.58
N GLU A 304 6.76 -9.65 8.31
CA GLU A 304 7.30 -10.56 7.27
C GLU A 304 8.84 -10.49 7.16
N PRO A 305 9.44 -9.33 6.80
CA PRO A 305 10.89 -9.22 6.67
C PRO A 305 11.61 -9.42 8.02
N MET A 306 10.97 -9.08 9.15
CA MET A 306 11.55 -9.32 10.48
C MET A 306 11.65 -10.83 10.79
N LEU A 307 10.64 -11.61 10.42
CA LEU A 307 10.63 -13.06 10.61
C LEU A 307 11.60 -13.76 9.65
N GLU A 308 11.65 -13.30 8.39
CA GLU A 308 12.65 -13.74 7.41
C GLU A 308 14.08 -13.49 7.92
N ASP A 309 14.39 -12.29 8.40
CA ASP A 309 15.73 -11.94 8.92
C ASP A 309 16.11 -12.83 10.11
N VAL A 310 15.19 -13.06 11.06
CA VAL A 310 15.42 -13.97 12.20
C VAL A 310 15.72 -15.39 11.72
N LEU A 311 14.96 -15.90 10.74
CA LEU A 311 15.20 -17.21 10.17
C LEU A 311 16.56 -17.29 9.45
N GLN A 312 16.87 -16.30 8.62
CA GLN A 312 18.15 -16.23 7.91
C GLN A 312 19.34 -16.22 8.89
N ASP A 313 19.24 -15.48 9.99
CA ASP A 313 20.28 -15.39 11.02
C ASP A 313 20.51 -16.73 11.76
N ILE A 314 19.43 -17.47 12.02
CA ILE A 314 19.49 -18.81 12.64
C ILE A 314 20.06 -19.83 11.66
N LEU A 315 19.56 -19.83 10.42
CA LEU A 315 19.89 -20.82 9.41
C LEU A 315 21.29 -20.61 8.80
N ALA A 316 21.83 -19.40 8.80
CA ALA A 316 23.18 -19.11 8.32
C ALA A 316 24.24 -19.50 9.36
N THR A 317 24.85 -20.67 9.18
CA THR A 317 25.76 -21.28 10.17
C THR A 317 27.23 -20.92 9.98
N ASN A 318 27.59 -20.23 8.89
CA ASN A 318 28.96 -19.77 8.65
C ASN A 318 29.02 -18.35 8.04
N SER A 319 30.23 -17.78 8.00
CA SER A 319 30.44 -16.40 7.54
C SER A 319 30.09 -16.18 6.07
N ASP A 320 30.33 -17.16 5.20
CA ASP A 320 30.10 -17.00 3.76
C ASP A 320 28.61 -17.01 3.44
N GLN A 321 27.83 -17.83 4.16
CA GLN A 321 26.36 -17.81 4.11
C GLN A 321 25.81 -16.45 4.53
N LYS A 322 26.26 -15.92 5.67
CA LYS A 322 25.83 -14.60 6.17
C LYS A 322 26.19 -13.47 5.21
N LYS A 323 27.40 -13.49 4.64
CA LYS A 323 27.83 -12.50 3.66
C LYS A 323 27.03 -12.59 2.37
N LEU A 324 26.78 -13.79 1.85
CA LEU A 324 25.99 -13.96 0.63
C LEU A 324 24.53 -13.52 0.81
N LEU A 325 23.91 -13.80 1.97
CA LEU A 325 22.57 -13.31 2.31
C LEU A 325 22.51 -11.77 2.25
N LYS A 326 23.46 -11.10 2.93
CA LYS A 326 23.59 -9.63 2.91
C LYS A 326 23.77 -9.08 1.50
N VAL A 327 24.66 -9.68 0.71
CA VAL A 327 24.91 -9.26 -0.68
C VAL A 327 23.64 -9.46 -1.53
N ALA A 328 22.99 -10.62 -1.46
CA ALA A 328 21.78 -10.91 -2.22
C ALA A 328 20.64 -9.94 -1.87
N ASN A 329 20.42 -9.67 -0.58
CA ASN A 329 19.40 -8.74 -0.13
C ASN A 329 19.71 -7.30 -0.59
N ALA A 330 20.93 -6.82 -0.38
CA ALA A 330 21.34 -5.48 -0.77
C ALA A 330 21.25 -5.25 -2.29
N LEU A 331 21.56 -6.27 -3.12
CA LEU A 331 21.39 -6.22 -4.57
C LEU A 331 19.92 -6.16 -4.99
N SER A 332 19.05 -6.93 -4.34
CA SER A 332 17.59 -6.89 -4.59
C SER A 332 17.04 -5.49 -4.27
N ILE A 333 17.36 -4.96 -3.10
CA ILE A 333 16.93 -3.62 -2.68
C ILE A 333 17.51 -2.55 -3.61
N MET A 334 18.79 -2.64 -4.01
CA MET A 334 19.40 -1.71 -4.96
C MET A 334 18.68 -1.70 -6.32
N LYS A 335 18.28 -2.88 -6.82
CA LYS A 335 17.47 -2.99 -8.04
C LYS A 335 16.13 -2.25 -7.88
N ASN A 336 15.45 -2.43 -6.74
CA ASN A 336 14.19 -1.77 -6.45
C ASN A 336 14.34 -0.25 -6.26
N LEU A 337 15.43 0.20 -5.63
CA LEU A 337 15.80 1.61 -5.49
C LEU A 337 15.94 2.28 -6.87
N LEU A 338 16.70 1.69 -7.79
CA LEU A 338 16.90 2.20 -9.17
C LEU A 338 15.60 2.23 -9.98
N ARG A 339 14.74 1.23 -9.77
CA ARG A 339 13.45 1.12 -10.45
C ARG A 339 12.36 2.02 -9.86
N ILE A 340 12.60 2.67 -8.73
CA ILE A 340 11.59 3.47 -7.99
C ILE A 340 10.42 2.57 -7.55
N LYS A 341 10.77 1.39 -7.04
CA LYS A 341 9.84 0.35 -6.58
C LYS A 341 10.11 -0.15 -5.16
N VAL A 342 11.06 0.47 -4.46
CA VAL A 342 11.38 0.07 -3.09
C VAL A 342 10.15 0.26 -2.19
N VAL A 343 9.90 -0.71 -1.32
CA VAL A 343 8.85 -0.58 -0.28
C VAL A 343 9.44 0.08 0.98
N PRO A 344 8.60 0.61 1.89
CA PRO A 344 9.10 1.29 3.10
C PRO A 344 10.05 0.44 3.96
N GLU A 345 9.79 -0.85 4.07
CA GLU A 345 10.58 -1.81 4.84
C GLU A 345 11.99 -2.01 4.22
N GLU A 346 12.07 -2.16 2.90
CA GLU A 346 13.34 -2.22 2.16
C GLU A 346 14.12 -0.91 2.25
N TYR A 347 13.44 0.25 2.18
CA TYR A 347 14.11 1.54 2.34
C TYR A 347 14.64 1.72 3.76
N LYS A 348 13.89 1.26 4.76
CA LYS A 348 14.35 1.23 6.15
C LYS A 348 15.59 0.34 6.30
N TYR A 349 15.59 -0.86 5.71
CA TYR A 349 16.78 -1.72 5.69
C TYR A 349 17.98 -1.01 5.06
N PHE A 350 17.77 -0.34 3.93
CA PHE A 350 18.80 0.45 3.25
C PHE A 350 19.41 1.54 4.15
N THR A 351 18.58 2.28 4.88
CA THR A 351 19.07 3.34 5.77
C THR A 351 19.73 2.81 7.03
N ASP A 352 19.25 1.69 7.59
CA ASP A 352 19.76 1.13 8.83
C ASP A 352 21.05 0.31 8.63
N ASN A 353 21.25 -0.23 7.42
CA ASN A 353 22.36 -1.10 7.07
C ASN A 353 23.19 -0.53 5.90
N SER A 354 23.51 0.77 5.94
CA SER A 354 24.25 1.44 4.85
C SER A 354 25.57 0.74 4.47
N ASP A 355 26.22 0.09 5.43
CA ASP A 355 27.47 -0.66 5.21
C ASP A 355 27.27 -1.90 4.31
N ASP A 356 26.06 -2.48 4.29
CA ASP A 356 25.72 -3.60 3.40
C ASP A 356 25.56 -3.11 1.94
N PHE A 357 25.42 -1.80 1.71
CA PHE A 357 25.32 -1.17 0.39
C PHE A 357 26.67 -0.64 -0.11
N ASN A 358 27.69 -1.50 -0.01
CA ASN A 358 29.04 -1.24 -0.52
C ASN A 358 29.30 -2.06 -1.81
N PRO A 359 29.25 -1.43 -3.00
CA PRO A 359 29.48 -2.09 -4.28
C PRO A 359 30.88 -2.69 -4.47
N GLU A 360 31.91 -2.15 -3.81
CA GLU A 360 33.26 -2.74 -3.83
C GLU A 360 33.25 -4.08 -3.10
N PHE A 361 32.65 -4.12 -1.91
CA PHE A 361 32.49 -5.34 -1.13
C PHE A 361 31.70 -6.42 -1.87
N TRP A 362 30.62 -6.05 -2.57
CA TRP A 362 29.83 -7.00 -3.38
C TRP A 362 30.70 -7.66 -4.45
N ILE A 363 31.43 -6.85 -5.24
CA ILE A 363 32.28 -7.35 -6.32
C ILE A 363 33.37 -8.26 -5.76
N ASP A 364 34.07 -7.81 -4.72
CA ASP A 364 35.21 -8.54 -4.16
C ASP A 364 34.78 -9.89 -3.59
N PHE A 365 33.69 -9.92 -2.82
CA PHE A 365 33.15 -11.17 -2.26
C PHE A 365 32.72 -12.14 -3.36
N LEU A 366 31.95 -11.69 -4.36
CA LEU A 366 31.47 -12.55 -5.43
C LEU A 366 32.64 -13.10 -6.28
N ARG A 367 33.69 -12.29 -6.50
CA ARG A 367 34.88 -12.71 -7.25
C ARG A 367 35.72 -13.72 -6.48
N GLU A 368 35.97 -13.44 -5.21
CA GLU A 368 36.69 -14.35 -4.32
C GLU A 368 36.02 -15.73 -4.36
N LYS A 369 34.70 -15.79 -4.13
CA LYS A 369 33.97 -17.06 -4.13
C LYS A 369 33.88 -17.71 -5.50
N SER A 370 33.70 -16.93 -6.57
CA SER A 370 33.77 -17.46 -7.93
C SER A 370 35.11 -18.15 -8.20
N GLN A 371 36.22 -17.52 -7.80
CA GLN A 371 37.56 -18.07 -8.01
C GLN A 371 37.82 -19.32 -7.15
N GLU A 372 37.47 -19.28 -5.86
CA GLU A 372 37.61 -20.42 -4.94
C GLU A 372 36.85 -21.66 -5.42
N MET A 373 35.68 -21.45 -6.02
CA MET A 373 34.82 -22.52 -6.53
C MET A 373 35.13 -22.93 -7.98
N GLY A 374 36.10 -22.27 -8.63
CA GLY A 374 36.43 -22.54 -10.03
C GLY A 374 35.31 -22.15 -11.01
N LEU A 375 34.41 -21.25 -10.61
CA LEU A 375 33.35 -20.70 -11.45
C LEU A 375 33.91 -19.54 -12.27
N SER A 376 33.51 -19.44 -13.53
CA SER A 376 33.85 -18.33 -14.43
C SER A 376 32.66 -17.36 -14.55
N LEU A 377 32.26 -16.73 -13.44
CA LEU A 377 31.10 -15.83 -13.40
C LEU A 377 31.40 -14.48 -14.07
N ASP A 378 30.43 -13.93 -14.81
CA ASP A 378 30.53 -12.57 -15.39
C ASP A 378 30.28 -11.50 -14.32
N ILE A 379 31.33 -11.17 -13.57
CA ILE A 379 31.29 -10.14 -12.52
C ILE A 379 31.96 -8.85 -13.05
N PRO A 380 31.22 -7.72 -13.10
CA PRO A 380 31.75 -6.42 -13.52
C PRO A 380 33.09 -6.04 -12.87
N ALA A 381 33.94 -5.34 -13.63
CA ALA A 381 35.29 -4.95 -13.20
C ALA A 381 35.38 -3.71 -12.32
N SER A 382 34.32 -2.91 -12.28
CA SER A 382 34.29 -1.62 -11.62
C SER A 382 32.98 -1.47 -10.88
N HIS A 383 33.03 -0.84 -9.72
CA HIS A 383 31.86 -0.51 -8.90
C HIS A 383 31.35 0.94 -9.09
N TYR A 384 32.06 1.76 -9.88
CA TYR A 384 31.84 3.20 -9.97
C TYR A 384 30.44 3.60 -10.43
N ILE A 385 29.77 2.77 -11.25
CA ILE A 385 28.41 3.07 -11.71
C ILE A 385 27.41 3.21 -10.56
N ILE A 386 27.57 2.45 -9.48
CA ILE A 386 26.75 2.57 -8.27
C ILE A 386 27.40 3.55 -7.29
N SER A 387 28.69 3.39 -6.95
CA SER A 387 29.30 4.21 -5.90
C SER A 387 29.28 5.72 -6.23
N ASP A 388 29.45 6.10 -7.49
CA ASP A 388 29.46 7.51 -7.90
C ASP A 388 28.04 8.11 -7.92
N ASN A 389 27.01 7.27 -7.89
CA ASN A 389 25.60 7.67 -8.01
C ASN A 389 24.76 7.37 -6.75
N LEU A 390 25.31 6.69 -5.74
CA LEU A 390 24.59 6.28 -4.54
C LEU A 390 23.90 7.46 -3.85
N GLN A 391 24.60 8.59 -3.71
CA GLN A 391 24.04 9.81 -3.12
C GLN A 391 22.83 10.36 -3.89
N ARG A 392 22.75 10.15 -5.22
CA ARG A 392 21.60 10.57 -6.03
C ARG A 392 20.38 9.71 -5.74
N ILE A 393 20.59 8.41 -5.51
CA ILE A 393 19.55 7.45 -5.12
C ILE A 393 19.05 7.81 -3.71
N GLU A 394 19.97 8.00 -2.76
CA GLU A 394 19.66 8.41 -1.38
C GLU A 394 18.85 9.70 -1.34
N LYS A 395 19.23 10.69 -2.15
CA LYS A 395 18.55 11.99 -2.20
C LYS A 395 17.07 11.85 -2.58
N PHE A 396 16.72 10.99 -3.54
CA PHE A 396 15.32 10.82 -3.96
C PHE A 396 14.45 10.35 -2.78
N TYR A 397 14.83 9.26 -2.13
CA TYR A 397 14.04 8.72 -1.02
C TYR A 397 14.15 9.55 0.26
N GLY A 398 15.29 10.21 0.50
CA GLY A 398 15.44 11.16 1.60
C GLY A 398 14.46 12.33 1.48
N LEU A 399 14.26 12.85 0.26
CA LEU A 399 13.27 13.88 -0.01
C LEU A 399 11.82 13.37 0.16
N ALA A 400 11.53 12.11 -0.17
CA ALA A 400 10.24 11.51 0.12
C ALA A 400 9.95 11.49 1.64
N ALA A 401 10.94 11.13 2.46
CA ALA A 401 10.82 11.15 3.92
C ALA A 401 10.70 12.58 4.51
N GLU A 402 11.31 13.59 3.87
CA GLU A 402 11.11 14.99 4.23
C GLU A 402 9.68 15.47 3.91
N ARG A 403 9.11 15.03 2.78
CA ARG A 403 7.73 15.32 2.38
C ARG A 403 6.71 14.82 3.39
N ASP A 404 6.90 13.64 3.99
CA ASP A 404 5.99 13.08 5.02
C ASP A 404 5.71 14.06 6.16
N ARG A 405 6.75 14.72 6.66
CA ARG A 405 6.64 15.70 7.74
C ARG A 405 5.85 16.93 7.31
N VAL A 406 6.04 17.36 6.06
CA VAL A 406 5.30 18.48 5.48
C VAL A 406 3.84 18.09 5.27
N PHE A 407 3.56 16.86 4.84
CA PHE A 407 2.20 16.37 4.62
C PHE A 407 1.39 16.47 5.90
N VAL A 408 1.89 15.91 7.01
CA VAL A 408 1.17 15.95 8.30
C VAL A 408 1.11 17.38 8.87
N LYS A 409 2.16 18.19 8.69
CA LYS A 409 2.12 19.60 9.08
C LYS A 409 0.98 20.34 8.38
N LYS A 410 0.85 20.19 7.05
CA LYS A 410 -0.22 20.83 6.27
C LYS A 410 -1.60 20.24 6.55
N THR A 411 -1.69 18.93 6.78
CA THR A 411 -2.91 18.29 7.29
C THR A 411 -3.39 18.95 8.58
N ASN A 412 -2.49 19.18 9.54
CA ASN A 412 -2.82 19.87 10.79
C ASN A 412 -3.28 21.31 10.58
N GLU A 413 -2.65 22.05 9.68
CA GLU A 413 -3.04 23.41 9.31
C GLU A 413 -4.45 23.43 8.71
N HIS A 414 -4.75 22.55 7.75
CA HIS A 414 -6.05 22.47 7.08
C HIS A 414 -7.17 21.99 8.02
N MET A 415 -6.94 20.94 8.81
CA MET A 415 -7.89 20.46 9.82
C MET A 415 -8.28 21.56 10.82
N LYS A 416 -7.34 22.44 11.16
CA LYS A 416 -7.59 23.58 12.05
C LYS A 416 -8.32 24.72 11.33
N ASN A 417 -7.83 25.13 10.16
CA ASN A 417 -8.35 26.29 9.44
C ASN A 417 -9.80 26.06 8.96
N GLU A 418 -10.15 24.83 8.61
CA GLU A 418 -11.50 24.46 8.19
C GLU A 418 -12.39 24.02 9.34
N SER A 419 -11.85 23.93 10.56
CA SER A 419 -12.57 23.36 11.72
C SER A 419 -13.15 21.98 11.41
N ALA A 420 -12.40 21.17 10.64
CA ALA A 420 -12.82 19.83 10.25
C ALA A 420 -12.53 18.82 11.38
N ASP A 421 -13.46 17.91 11.58
CA ASP A 421 -13.32 16.75 12.48
C ASP A 421 -13.02 15.46 11.70
N LEU A 422 -13.40 15.41 10.41
CA LEU A 422 -13.14 14.32 9.48
C LEU A 422 -12.46 14.85 8.21
N ALA A 423 -11.40 14.18 7.75
CA ALA A 423 -10.81 14.42 6.44
C ALA A 423 -10.33 13.14 5.78
N VAL A 424 -10.30 13.15 4.45
CA VAL A 424 -9.60 12.14 3.65
C VAL A 424 -8.21 12.63 3.31
N LEU A 425 -7.21 11.78 3.49
CA LEU A 425 -5.81 12.01 3.11
C LEU A 425 -5.39 11.03 2.01
N ILE A 426 -5.13 11.55 0.81
CA ILE A 426 -4.72 10.76 -0.35
C ILE A 426 -3.21 10.93 -0.54
N ALA A 427 -2.45 9.86 -0.34
CA ALA A 427 -1.01 9.81 -0.56
C ALA A 427 -0.57 8.40 -0.97
N GLY A 428 0.56 8.28 -1.65
CA GLY A 428 1.10 7.00 -2.10
C GLY A 428 1.39 6.05 -0.94
N GLY A 429 1.25 4.75 -1.18
CA GLY A 429 1.43 3.70 -0.17
C GLY A 429 2.80 3.75 0.55
N PHE A 430 3.85 4.22 -0.13
CA PHE A 430 5.19 4.41 0.44
C PHE A 430 5.20 5.35 1.66
N HIS A 431 4.35 6.37 1.67
CA HIS A 431 4.27 7.36 2.75
C HIS A 431 3.53 6.82 3.99
N THR A 432 2.74 5.76 3.85
CA THR A 432 1.81 5.25 4.88
C THR A 432 2.47 5.07 6.25
N PRO A 433 3.60 4.35 6.43
CA PRO A 433 4.14 4.09 7.76
C PRO A 433 4.59 5.36 8.50
N ALA A 434 5.11 6.34 7.76
CA ALA A 434 5.51 7.62 8.33
C ALA A 434 4.28 8.47 8.68
N LEU A 435 3.29 8.53 7.77
CA LEU A 435 2.05 9.29 7.96
C LEU A 435 1.25 8.77 9.16
N THR A 436 1.01 7.46 9.26
CA THR A 436 0.22 6.88 10.35
C THR A 436 0.86 7.13 11.72
N ARG A 437 2.19 6.96 11.83
CA ARG A 437 2.93 7.32 13.04
C ARG A 437 2.78 8.80 13.41
N LEU A 438 3.01 9.70 12.46
CA LEU A 438 2.94 11.16 12.70
C LEU A 438 1.51 11.62 13.03
N LEU A 439 0.49 10.97 12.46
CA LEU A 439 -0.91 11.19 12.78
C LEU A 439 -1.26 10.70 14.20
N ALA A 440 -0.81 9.50 14.57
CA ALA A 440 -0.96 8.96 15.93
C ALA A 440 -0.28 9.87 16.97
N ASP A 441 0.95 10.31 16.70
CA ASP A 441 1.70 11.25 17.55
C ASP A 441 0.98 12.60 17.71
N SER A 442 0.22 13.01 16.69
CA SER A 442 -0.63 14.21 16.71
C SER A 442 -2.01 13.97 17.37
N GLY A 443 -2.26 12.75 17.85
CA GLY A 443 -3.46 12.33 18.57
C GLY A 443 -4.67 12.01 17.69
N TYR A 444 -4.53 11.90 16.36
CA TYR A 444 -5.65 11.57 15.49
C TYR A 444 -6.06 10.11 15.61
N SER A 445 -7.36 9.84 15.53
CA SER A 445 -7.83 8.55 15.02
C SER A 445 -7.56 8.48 13.53
N TYR A 446 -7.25 7.31 13.01
CA TYR A 446 -7.15 7.10 11.57
C TYR A 446 -7.58 5.71 11.14
N ILE A 447 -7.98 5.60 9.89
CA ILE A 447 -8.04 4.34 9.15
C ILE A 447 -7.19 4.45 7.90
N VAL A 448 -6.62 3.34 7.46
CA VAL A 448 -5.92 3.24 6.17
C VAL A 448 -6.73 2.35 5.24
N ILE A 449 -7.00 2.85 4.04
CA ILE A 449 -7.72 2.14 3.00
C ILE A 449 -6.77 1.88 1.85
N SER A 450 -6.68 0.62 1.43
CA SER A 450 -6.12 0.28 0.12
C SER A 450 -7.25 0.11 -0.88
N PRO A 451 -7.29 0.91 -1.96
CA PRO A 451 -8.16 0.64 -3.09
C PRO A 451 -7.87 -0.73 -3.68
N LYS A 452 -8.91 -1.40 -4.19
CA LYS A 452 -8.76 -2.66 -4.91
C LYS A 452 -8.06 -2.41 -6.24
N VAL A 453 -7.00 -3.17 -6.51
CA VAL A 453 -6.24 -3.10 -7.76
C VAL A 453 -5.92 -4.52 -8.20
N THR A 454 -6.42 -4.89 -9.37
CA THR A 454 -6.24 -6.20 -10.03
C THR A 454 -5.44 -6.07 -11.33
N THR A 455 -5.31 -4.83 -11.81
CA THR A 455 -4.59 -4.47 -13.03
C THR A 455 -3.17 -3.97 -12.73
N GLU A 456 -2.24 -4.23 -13.64
CA GLU A 456 -0.87 -3.72 -13.52
C GLU A 456 -0.81 -2.22 -13.77
N THR A 457 0.06 -1.55 -13.02
CA THR A 457 0.38 -0.14 -13.26
C THR A 457 1.37 -0.01 -14.41
N ASP A 458 1.05 0.82 -15.41
CA ASP A 458 1.98 1.13 -16.49
C ASP A 458 3.20 1.91 -15.94
N GLU A 459 4.39 1.32 -16.04
CA GLU A 459 5.61 1.92 -15.50
C GLU A 459 5.98 3.25 -16.17
N GLY A 460 5.71 3.36 -17.48
CA GLY A 460 5.97 4.57 -18.25
C GLY A 460 5.08 5.72 -17.80
N LEU A 461 3.79 5.44 -17.63
CA LEU A 461 2.79 6.39 -17.14
C LEU A 461 3.05 6.78 -15.69
N TYR A 462 3.45 5.82 -14.84
CA TYR A 462 3.84 6.10 -13.46
C TYR A 462 5.02 7.07 -13.39
N ARG A 463 6.10 6.77 -14.12
CA ARG A 463 7.26 7.67 -14.20
C ARG A 463 6.93 9.02 -14.84
N TRP A 464 6.10 9.02 -15.89
CA TRP A 464 5.60 10.24 -16.49
C TRP A 464 4.85 11.09 -15.46
N ALA A 465 3.94 10.50 -14.69
CA ALA A 465 3.15 11.21 -13.68
C ALA A 465 4.03 11.85 -12.59
N LEU A 466 5.06 11.14 -12.11
CA LEU A 466 6.03 11.68 -11.15
C LEU A 466 6.82 12.87 -11.71
N LYS A 467 7.06 12.91 -13.02
CA LYS A 467 7.80 14.00 -13.70
C LYS A 467 6.94 15.17 -14.13
N THR A 468 5.68 14.89 -14.46
CA THR A 468 4.81 15.81 -15.21
C THR A 468 3.55 16.22 -14.49
N LYS A 469 3.32 15.79 -13.23
CA LYS A 469 2.39 16.47 -12.31
C LYS A 469 2.84 17.93 -12.14
N ARG A 470 2.57 18.75 -13.15
CA ARG A 470 2.18 20.13 -13.01
C ARG A 470 0.80 20.03 -12.37
N SER A 471 0.59 20.75 -11.27
CA SER A 471 -0.77 20.93 -10.80
C SER A 471 -1.61 21.35 -12.01
N LEU A 472 -2.75 20.71 -12.26
CA LEU A 472 -3.70 21.10 -13.31
C LEU A 472 -4.23 22.55 -13.13
N THR A 473 -3.66 23.30 -12.19
CA THR A 473 -3.85 24.73 -11.95
C THR A 473 -2.88 25.62 -12.74
N ASP A 474 -1.88 25.05 -13.43
CA ASP A 474 -1.01 25.74 -14.40
C ASP A 474 -1.44 25.40 -15.84
#